data_AF-A0AAD7VWQ0-F1
#
_entry.id   AF-A0AAD7VWQ0-F1
#
_cell.length_a   1.000
_cell.length_b   1.000
_cell.length_c   1.000
_cell.angle_alpha   90.00
_cell.angle_beta   90.00
_cell.angle_gamma   90.00
#
_symmetry.space_group_name_H-M   'P 1'
#
loop_
_entity.id
_entity.type
_entity.pdbx_description
1 polymer ?
#
loop_
_entity_poly.entity_id
_entity_poly.type
_entity_poly.pdbx_seq_one_letter_code
_entity_poly.pdbx_strand_id
1 'polypeptide(L)'
;MSGGKRLSGILPRPRQVLEFPPLRQKKVDQGYAEGIQHPPGSLREPIIKPFPHLKSLVHKSSPNPRQNGVKNYKDEISRLRRTYYRQAIAAAYDRYMMNLRKQAAAAEVEKERLEKQKTGLKLRMEDRIFTLPTVESFLLTYHPPATDPEVKRAEKLHRQSAQIHRLTQEVQRRARQLVDLHQNAETFIVSIDELNKRIDEEFADDKEFPLVDYSYRTLSALVNERMRPGYGLDERDGVYSTVVRELVGTSFRGRPGYAEIEEALTTQVEPDAEKTKAE
;
A
#
# COMPACT_ATOMS: atom_id res chain seq x y z
N MET A 1 -9.37 22.36 5.33
CA MET A 1 -10.34 22.21 6.43
C MET A 1 -11.63 21.62 5.87
N SER A 2 -11.85 20.32 6.03
CA SER A 2 -13.12 19.66 5.67
C SER A 2 -13.98 19.53 6.94
N GLY A 3 -14.58 20.64 7.37
CA GLY A 3 -15.62 20.61 8.40
C GLY A 3 -16.98 20.57 7.70
N GLY A 4 -17.58 19.40 7.58
CA GLY A 4 -18.90 19.22 6.99
C GLY A 4 -19.39 17.81 7.23
N LYS A 5 -20.59 17.68 7.79
CA LYS A 5 -21.29 16.45 8.20
C LYS A 5 -20.97 15.26 7.28
N ARG A 6 -20.56 14.13 7.86
CA ARG A 6 -20.32 12.85 7.17
C ARG A 6 -21.65 12.31 6.64
N LEU A 7 -22.15 12.88 5.55
CA LEU A 7 -23.21 12.29 4.74
C LEU A 7 -22.62 10.99 4.18
N SER A 8 -23.03 9.87 4.73
CA SER A 8 -22.62 8.55 4.27
C SER A 8 -23.16 8.33 2.86
N GLY A 9 -22.28 8.39 1.86
CA GLY A 9 -22.62 8.15 0.47
C GLY A 9 -21.74 8.95 -0.48
N ILE A 10 -21.19 8.27 -1.49
CA ILE A 10 -20.44 8.91 -2.58
C ILE A 10 -21.38 8.98 -3.78
N LEU A 11 -21.78 10.20 -4.16
CA LEU A 11 -22.51 10.40 -5.41
C LEU A 11 -21.57 10.17 -6.60
N PRO A 12 -22.06 9.57 -7.70
CA PRO A 12 -21.26 9.43 -8.91
C PRO A 12 -20.88 10.81 -9.43
N ARG A 13 -19.64 10.94 -9.93
CA ARG A 13 -19.19 12.19 -10.52
C ARG A 13 -20.06 12.50 -11.76
N PRO A 14 -20.61 13.72 -11.88
CA PRO A 14 -21.41 14.08 -13.04
C PRO A 14 -20.56 14.01 -14.31
N ARG A 15 -21.10 13.43 -15.38
CA ARG A 15 -20.45 13.40 -16.69
C ARG A 15 -20.30 14.84 -17.21
N GLN A 16 -19.12 15.17 -17.73
CA GLN A 16 -18.88 16.48 -18.33
C GLN A 16 -19.57 16.55 -19.70
N VAL A 17 -20.35 17.60 -19.92
CA VAL A 17 -21.04 17.85 -21.21
C VAL A 17 -20.05 18.24 -22.30
N LEU A 18 -19.00 18.98 -21.92
CA LEU A 18 -17.92 19.40 -22.80
C LEU A 18 -16.59 18.98 -22.17
N GLU A 19 -15.85 18.14 -22.90
CA GLU A 19 -14.48 17.78 -22.56
C GLU A 19 -13.54 18.86 -23.09
N PHE A 20 -13.14 19.77 -22.21
CA PHE A 20 -12.13 20.77 -22.55
C PHE A 20 -10.74 20.14 -22.39
N PRO A 21 -9.87 20.24 -23.41
CA PRO A 21 -8.49 19.81 -23.24
C PRO A 21 -7.88 20.65 -22.11
N PRO A 22 -7.10 20.04 -21.19
CA PRO A 22 -6.42 20.81 -20.18
C PRO A 22 -5.53 21.85 -20.88
N LEU A 23 -5.56 23.10 -20.39
CA LEU A 23 -4.63 24.13 -20.80
C LEU A 23 -3.23 23.70 -20.34
N ARG A 24 -2.57 22.87 -21.15
CA ARG A 24 -1.20 22.43 -20.90
C ARG A 24 -0.28 23.55 -21.33
N GLN A 25 0.18 24.33 -20.38
CA GLN A 25 1.38 25.14 -20.57
C GLN A 25 2.55 24.17 -20.68
N LYS A 26 3.38 24.30 -21.73
CA LYS A 26 4.63 23.52 -21.84
C LYS A 26 5.44 23.82 -20.58
N LYS A 27 5.68 22.82 -19.74
CA LYS A 27 6.64 22.97 -18.63
C LYS A 27 8.04 23.05 -19.22
N VAL A 28 8.92 23.82 -18.58
CA VAL A 28 10.30 24.05 -19.06
C VAL A 28 11.06 22.74 -19.26
N ASP A 29 10.79 21.72 -18.43
CA ASP A 29 11.48 20.42 -18.47
C ASP A 29 10.70 19.31 -19.21
N GLN A 30 9.70 19.65 -20.03
CA GLN A 30 8.86 18.66 -20.70
C GLN A 30 9.20 18.51 -22.20
N GLY A 31 9.82 17.39 -22.56
CA GLY A 31 10.11 17.02 -23.95
C GLY A 31 11.48 16.37 -24.12
N TYR A 32 11.88 16.14 -25.37
CA TYR A 32 13.26 15.76 -25.69
C TYR A 32 14.17 16.98 -25.63
N ALA A 33 15.32 16.87 -24.95
CA ALA A 33 16.32 17.93 -24.90
C ALA A 33 16.79 18.31 -26.31
N GLU A 34 17.24 19.55 -26.46
CA GLU A 34 17.76 20.05 -27.73
C GLU A 34 18.91 19.15 -28.24
N GLY A 35 18.91 18.84 -29.54
CA GLY A 35 19.90 17.94 -30.15
C GLY A 35 19.71 16.43 -29.94
N ILE A 36 18.86 15.98 -29.00
CA ILE A 36 18.58 14.54 -28.83
C ILE A 36 17.53 14.08 -29.86
N GLN A 37 17.83 12.99 -30.57
CA GLN A 37 16.88 12.35 -31.48
C GLN A 37 15.77 11.65 -30.70
N HIS A 38 14.52 11.80 -31.17
CA HIS A 38 13.39 11.03 -30.65
C HIS A 38 13.31 9.66 -31.37
N PRO A 39 12.72 8.64 -30.75
CA PRO A 39 12.61 7.32 -31.36
C PRO A 39 11.79 7.37 -32.65
N PRO A 40 12.12 6.52 -33.64
CA PRO A 40 11.42 6.48 -34.92
C PRO A 40 9.94 6.10 -34.70
N GLY A 41 9.03 6.81 -35.39
CA GLY A 41 7.58 6.62 -35.25
C GLY A 41 6.94 7.35 -34.06
N SER A 42 7.72 8.03 -33.21
CA SER A 42 7.20 8.91 -32.17
C SER A 42 7.23 10.38 -32.60
N LEU A 43 6.39 11.22 -31.98
CA LEU A 43 6.45 12.67 -32.14
C LEU A 43 7.33 13.27 -31.04
N ARG A 44 8.27 14.14 -31.42
CA ARG A 44 9.11 14.89 -30.48
C ARG A 44 8.30 15.78 -29.55
N GLU A 45 7.29 16.44 -30.11
CA GLU A 45 6.44 17.37 -29.39
C GLU A 45 5.11 16.73 -28.99
N PRO A 46 4.57 17.08 -27.81
CA PRO A 46 3.25 16.60 -27.42
C PRO A 46 2.18 17.16 -28.34
N ILE A 47 1.22 16.31 -28.73
CA ILE A 47 0.07 16.73 -29.54
C ILE A 47 -0.82 17.68 -28.71
N ILE A 48 -0.82 18.96 -29.07
CA ILE A 48 -1.70 19.96 -28.45
C ILE A 48 -3.07 19.85 -29.12
N LYS A 49 -4.07 19.36 -28.37
CA LYS A 49 -5.45 19.32 -28.86
C LYS A 49 -6.00 20.75 -28.92
N PRO A 50 -6.51 21.21 -30.07
CA PRO A 50 -7.05 22.55 -30.17
C PRO A 50 -8.32 22.67 -29.32
N PHE A 51 -8.50 23.83 -28.72
CA PHE A 51 -9.70 24.12 -27.96
C PHE A 51 -10.90 24.26 -28.92
N PRO A 52 -11.97 23.46 -28.78
CA PRO A 52 -13.08 23.48 -29.73
C PRO A 52 -13.86 24.80 -29.61
N HIS A 53 -14.02 25.51 -30.72
CA HIS A 53 -14.91 26.67 -30.75
C HIS A 53 -16.37 26.20 -30.68
N LEU A 54 -17.16 26.81 -29.78
CA LEU A 54 -18.59 26.56 -29.63
C LEU A 54 -19.36 26.39 -30.96
N LYS A 55 -19.17 27.34 -31.89
CA LYS A 55 -19.85 27.34 -33.19
C LYS A 55 -19.50 26.12 -34.05
N SER A 56 -18.23 25.73 -34.08
CA SER A 56 -17.78 24.59 -34.86
C SER A 56 -18.25 23.27 -34.26
N LEU A 57 -18.30 23.19 -32.93
CA LEU A 57 -18.80 21.99 -32.23
C LEU A 57 -20.29 21.78 -32.50
N VAL A 58 -21.11 22.83 -32.34
CA VAL A 58 -22.56 22.79 -32.62
C VAL A 58 -22.83 22.46 -34.09
N HIS A 59 -22.08 23.05 -35.02
CA HIS A 59 -22.26 22.80 -36.44
C HIS A 59 -21.99 21.34 -36.83
N LYS A 60 -20.92 20.74 -36.28
CA LYS A 60 -20.54 19.35 -36.57
C LYS A 60 -21.53 18.32 -36.03
N SER A 61 -22.11 18.60 -34.86
CA SER A 61 -22.90 17.62 -34.10
C SER A 61 -24.41 17.81 -34.20
N SER A 62 -24.87 19.01 -34.52
CA SER A 62 -26.28 19.36 -34.72
C SER A 62 -26.46 20.24 -35.97
N PRO A 63 -26.19 19.69 -37.17
CA PRO A 63 -26.38 20.43 -38.42
C PRO A 63 -27.85 20.82 -38.61
N ASN A 64 -28.07 21.92 -39.33
CA ASN A 64 -29.42 22.33 -39.70
C ASN A 64 -30.00 21.32 -40.71
N PRO A 65 -31.29 20.95 -40.58
CA PRO A 65 -31.92 20.01 -41.50
C PRO A 65 -31.97 20.59 -42.92
N ARG A 66 -31.78 19.73 -43.93
CA ARG A 66 -32.12 20.07 -45.31
C ARG A 66 -33.65 20.21 -45.39
N GLN A 67 -34.13 21.26 -46.05
CA GLN A 67 -35.57 21.54 -46.11
C GLN A 67 -36.27 20.50 -46.99
N ASN A 68 -36.88 19.50 -46.36
CA ASN A 68 -37.81 18.60 -47.00
C ASN A 68 -39.21 19.02 -46.52
N GLY A 69 -40.09 19.41 -47.44
CA GLY A 69 -41.37 20.07 -47.14
C GLY A 69 -42.43 19.24 -46.39
N VAL A 70 -42.10 18.05 -45.90
CA VAL A 70 -43.03 17.15 -45.20
C VAL A 70 -42.74 17.22 -43.70
N LYS A 71 -43.65 17.84 -42.94
CA LYS A 71 -43.54 17.92 -41.48
C LYS A 71 -43.95 16.59 -40.86
N ASN A 72 -42.97 15.81 -40.40
CA ASN A 72 -43.22 14.60 -39.63
C ASN A 72 -43.00 14.86 -38.13
N TYR A 73 -43.69 14.12 -37.25
CA TYR A 73 -43.45 14.12 -35.80
C TYR A 73 -41.95 13.89 -35.44
N LYS A 74 -41.25 13.09 -36.26
CA LYS A 74 -39.80 12.87 -36.14
C LYS A 74 -38.98 14.14 -36.32
N ASP A 75 -39.42 15.08 -37.16
CA ASP A 75 -38.74 16.35 -37.39
C ASP A 75 -38.93 17.31 -36.23
N GLU A 76 -40.10 17.29 -35.58
CA GLU A 76 -40.37 18.06 -34.37
C GLU A 76 -39.52 17.58 -33.20
N ILE A 77 -39.47 16.26 -32.95
CA ILE A 77 -38.56 15.68 -31.94
C ILE A 77 -37.12 16.02 -32.27
N SER A 78 -36.70 15.88 -33.53
CA SER A 78 -35.33 16.19 -33.94
C SER A 78 -35.01 17.67 -33.75
N ARG A 79 -35.97 18.57 -34.00
CA ARG A 79 -35.83 20.00 -33.71
C ARG A 79 -35.63 20.24 -32.21
N LEU A 80 -36.46 19.62 -31.35
CA LEU A 80 -36.33 19.72 -29.89
C LEU A 80 -34.99 19.20 -29.39
N ARG A 81 -34.52 18.05 -29.89
CA ARG A 81 -33.20 17.51 -29.53
C ARG A 81 -32.08 18.48 -29.89
N ARG A 82 -32.12 19.06 -31.10
CA ARG A 82 -31.15 20.07 -31.54
C ARG A 82 -31.19 21.33 -30.67
N THR A 83 -32.37 21.81 -30.28
CA THR A 83 -32.48 22.99 -29.41
C THR A 83 -31.92 22.73 -28.02
N TYR A 84 -32.28 21.60 -27.39
CA TYR A 84 -31.74 21.25 -26.07
C TYR A 84 -30.22 21.05 -26.10
N TYR A 85 -29.71 20.41 -27.16
CA TYR A 85 -28.29 20.21 -27.35
C TYR A 85 -27.52 21.55 -27.46
N ARG A 86 -28.03 22.48 -28.27
CA ARG A 86 -27.45 23.83 -28.41
C ARG A 86 -27.44 24.60 -27.08
N GLN A 87 -28.56 24.56 -26.35
CA GLN A 87 -28.68 25.21 -25.04
C GLN A 87 -27.74 24.59 -24.01
N ALA A 88 -27.65 23.25 -23.96
CA ALA A 88 -26.79 22.54 -23.03
C ALA A 88 -25.31 22.86 -23.25
N ILE A 89 -24.87 22.93 -24.50
CA ILE A 89 -23.48 23.27 -24.84
C ILE A 89 -23.17 24.73 -24.52
N ALA A 90 -24.05 25.66 -24.90
CA ALA A 90 -23.87 27.07 -24.58
C ALA A 90 -23.73 27.29 -23.07
N ALA A 91 -24.66 26.70 -22.28
CA ALA A 91 -24.61 26.77 -20.83
C ALA A 91 -23.35 26.10 -20.23
N ALA A 92 -22.90 24.98 -20.78
CA ALA A 92 -21.68 24.32 -20.35
C ALA A 92 -20.42 25.18 -20.63
N TYR A 93 -20.38 25.83 -21.80
CA TYR A 93 -19.32 26.75 -22.17
C TYR A 93 -19.26 27.97 -21.25
N ASP A 94 -20.40 28.60 -20.97
CA ASP A 94 -20.48 29.76 -20.09
C ASP A 94 -20.06 29.42 -18.67
N ARG A 95 -20.48 28.26 -18.15
CA ARG A 95 -20.04 27.75 -16.84
C ARG A 95 -18.53 27.54 -16.80
N TYR A 96 -17.94 27.00 -17.85
CA TYR A 96 -16.49 26.81 -17.94
C TYR A 96 -15.76 28.15 -17.91
N MET A 97 -16.18 29.11 -18.73
CA MET A 97 -15.58 30.45 -18.77
C MET A 97 -15.70 31.19 -17.42
N MET A 98 -16.85 31.07 -16.75
CA MET A 98 -17.05 31.63 -15.41
C MET A 98 -16.11 30.98 -14.38
N ASN A 99 -15.94 29.65 -14.42
CA ASN A 99 -15.03 28.96 -13.52
C ASN A 99 -13.56 29.37 -13.77
N LEU A 100 -13.17 29.52 -15.03
CA LEU A 100 -11.82 29.96 -15.40
C LEU A 100 -11.53 31.38 -14.89
N ARG A 101 -12.49 32.30 -15.04
CA ARG A 101 -12.39 33.66 -14.46
C ARG A 101 -12.29 33.64 -12.94
N LYS A 102 -13.08 32.81 -12.26
CA LYS A 102 -13.01 32.64 -10.80
C LYS A 102 -11.66 32.11 -10.34
N GLN A 103 -11.10 31.14 -11.06
CA GLN A 103 -9.78 30.58 -10.75
C GLN A 103 -8.68 31.62 -10.95
N ALA A 104 -8.73 32.40 -12.04
CA ALA A 104 -7.79 33.48 -12.28
C ALA A 104 -7.87 34.55 -11.18
N ALA A 105 -9.07 35.02 -10.84
CA ALA A 105 -9.27 35.99 -9.76
C ALA A 105 -8.79 35.47 -8.40
N ALA A 106 -9.07 34.20 -8.07
CA ALA A 106 -8.58 33.59 -6.83
C ALA A 106 -7.04 33.52 -6.79
N ALA A 107 -6.40 33.22 -7.93
CA ALA A 107 -4.95 33.20 -8.02
C ALA A 107 -4.34 34.60 -7.85
N GLU A 108 -4.97 35.64 -8.37
CA GLU A 108 -4.56 37.03 -8.17
C GLU A 108 -4.68 37.44 -6.70
N VAL A 109 -5.81 37.13 -6.06
CA VAL A 109 -6.02 37.41 -4.62
C VAL A 109 -4.97 36.69 -3.75
N GLU A 110 -4.63 35.44 -4.06
CA GLU A 110 -3.58 34.72 -3.34
C GLU A 110 -2.19 35.33 -3.59
N LYS A 111 -1.90 35.78 -4.81
CA LYS A 111 -0.64 36.51 -5.09
C LYS A 111 -0.56 37.80 -4.29
N GLU A 112 -1.61 38.62 -4.31
CA GLU A 112 -1.64 39.87 -3.53
C GLU A 112 -1.51 39.60 -2.04
N ARG A 113 -2.15 38.54 -1.52
CA ARG A 113 -2.03 38.14 -0.13
C ARG A 113 -0.58 37.76 0.21
N LEU A 114 0.08 36.97 -0.64
CA LEU A 114 1.48 36.60 -0.44
C LEU A 114 2.42 37.81 -0.51
N GLU A 115 2.16 38.75 -1.40
CA GLU A 115 2.92 40.00 -1.49
C GLU A 115 2.73 40.86 -0.24
N LYS A 116 1.49 41.03 0.24
CA LYS A 116 1.18 41.73 1.49
C LYS A 116 1.81 41.06 2.71
N GLN A 117 1.85 39.72 2.74
CA GLN A 117 2.56 38.98 3.78
C GLN A 117 4.08 39.23 3.72
N LYS A 118 4.67 39.21 2.52
CA LYS A 118 6.10 39.48 2.34
C LYS A 118 6.47 40.90 2.76
N THR A 119 5.69 41.91 2.39
CA THR A 119 5.94 43.31 2.80
C THR A 119 5.71 43.51 4.29
N GLY A 120 4.62 42.96 4.84
CA GLY A 120 4.34 43.02 6.28
C GLY A 120 5.37 42.28 7.13
N LEU A 121 5.97 41.19 6.63
CA LEU A 121 7.09 40.51 7.27
C LEU A 121 8.33 41.40 7.27
N LYS A 122 8.71 42.00 6.14
CA LYS A 122 9.89 42.88 6.06
C LYS A 122 9.81 44.05 7.04
N LEU A 123 8.67 44.73 7.09
CA LEU A 123 8.43 45.85 8.01
C LEU A 123 8.51 45.43 9.49
N ARG A 124 8.01 44.24 9.82
CA ARG A 124 8.09 43.70 11.19
C ARG A 124 9.49 43.22 11.59
N MET A 125 10.36 42.94 10.61
CA MET A 125 11.74 42.52 10.91
C MET A 125 12.59 43.72 11.35
N GLU A 126 12.38 44.92 10.81
CA GLU A 126 13.19 46.11 11.13
C GLU A 126 13.17 46.46 12.63
N ASP A 127 11.99 46.46 13.27
CA ASP A 127 11.85 46.70 14.71
C ASP A 127 12.31 45.51 15.58
N ARG A 128 12.30 44.30 15.01
CA ARG A 128 12.63 43.05 15.72
C ARG A 128 14.09 42.67 15.65
N ILE A 129 14.83 43.16 14.65
CA ILE A 129 16.27 42.92 14.49
C ILE A 129 17.05 43.40 15.71
N PHE A 130 16.66 44.54 16.31
CA PHE A 130 17.37 45.11 17.46
C PHE A 130 16.79 44.73 18.82
N THR A 131 15.63 44.07 18.87
CA THR A 131 14.95 43.68 20.12
C THR A 131 15.03 42.19 20.42
N LEU A 132 15.28 41.35 19.41
CA LEU A 132 15.49 39.92 19.59
C LEU A 132 16.99 39.61 19.76
N PRO A 133 17.36 38.63 20.60
CA PRO A 133 18.75 38.21 20.73
C PRO A 133 19.25 37.60 19.42
N THR A 134 20.47 37.96 19.01
CA THR A 134 21.11 37.45 17.79
C THR A 134 21.49 35.97 17.97
N VAL A 135 20.78 35.06 17.31
CA VAL A 135 21.06 33.59 17.31
C VAL A 135 21.80 33.14 16.04
N GLU A 136 22.19 34.08 15.18
CA GLU A 136 22.82 33.78 13.88
C GLU A 136 24.10 32.96 14.03
N SER A 137 24.91 33.23 15.06
CA SER A 137 26.14 32.50 15.32
C SER A 137 25.89 31.01 15.62
N PHE A 138 24.81 30.69 16.34
CA PHE A 138 24.41 29.30 16.64
C PHE A 138 23.85 28.60 15.40
N LEU A 139 23.04 29.29 14.58
CA LEU A 139 22.45 28.70 13.37
C LEU A 139 23.48 28.47 12.25
N LEU A 140 24.51 29.31 12.16
CA LEU A 140 25.62 29.14 11.21
C LEU A 140 26.59 28.03 11.63
N THR A 141 26.69 27.73 12.93
CA THR A 141 27.61 26.71 13.46
C THR A 141 26.95 25.36 13.68
N TYR A 142 25.63 25.32 13.92
CA TYR A 142 24.89 24.07 14.06
C TYR A 142 24.55 23.45 12.70
N HIS A 143 25.57 22.99 12.00
CA HIS A 143 25.40 21.93 11.02
C HIS A 143 25.45 20.60 11.78
N PRO A 144 24.47 19.69 11.59
CA PRO A 144 24.62 18.35 12.15
C PRO A 144 25.96 17.80 11.67
N PRO A 145 26.80 17.24 12.56
CA PRO A 145 28.10 16.74 12.18
C PRO A 145 27.91 15.80 10.99
N ALA A 146 28.62 16.07 9.89
CA ALA A 146 28.55 15.22 8.72
C ALA A 146 28.92 13.81 9.18
N THR A 147 27.96 12.90 9.17
CA THR A 147 28.17 11.56 9.72
C THR A 147 29.34 10.92 8.99
N ASP A 148 30.34 10.48 9.76
CA ASP A 148 31.54 9.84 9.21
C ASP A 148 31.14 8.73 8.24
N PRO A 149 31.82 8.64 7.09
CA PRO A 149 31.48 7.66 6.06
C PRO A 149 31.59 6.22 6.59
N GLU A 150 32.47 5.99 7.57
CA GLU A 150 32.63 4.68 8.22
C GLU A 150 31.43 4.33 9.11
N VAL A 151 30.93 5.28 9.91
CA VAL A 151 29.74 5.09 10.75
C VAL A 151 28.51 4.81 9.89
N LYS A 152 28.35 5.53 8.76
CA LYS A 152 27.28 5.26 7.79
C LYS A 152 27.37 3.87 7.17
N ARG A 153 28.57 3.39 6.86
CA ARG A 153 28.78 2.03 6.33
C ARG A 153 28.45 0.97 7.37
N ALA A 154 28.89 1.16 8.61
CA ALA A 154 28.59 0.26 9.72
C ALA A 154 27.07 0.20 9.99
N GLU A 155 26.39 1.34 10.02
CA GLU A 155 24.93 1.40 10.20
C GLU A 155 24.18 0.72 9.04
N LYS A 156 24.65 0.90 7.80
CA LYS A 156 24.07 0.22 6.64
C LYS A 156 24.24 -1.29 6.73
N LEU A 157 25.41 -1.79 7.13
CA LEU A 157 25.66 -3.21 7.34
C LEU A 157 24.78 -3.77 8.45
N HIS A 158 24.61 -3.05 9.55
CA HIS A 158 23.72 -3.45 10.65
C HIS A 158 22.26 -3.53 10.21
N ARG A 159 21.79 -2.57 9.39
CA ARG A 159 20.43 -2.62 8.82
C ARG A 159 20.26 -3.81 7.88
N GLN A 160 21.27 -4.11 7.07
CA GLN A 160 21.25 -5.26 6.16
C GLN A 160 21.26 -6.59 6.92
N SER A 161 22.11 -6.74 7.95
CA SER A 161 22.13 -7.94 8.78
C SER A 161 20.80 -8.16 9.50
N ALA A 162 20.19 -7.10 10.04
CA ALA A 162 18.88 -7.17 10.66
C ALA A 162 17.79 -7.59 9.66
N GLN A 163 17.86 -7.12 8.41
CA GLN A 163 16.93 -7.53 7.36
C GLN A 163 17.11 -9.02 6.99
N ILE A 164 18.35 -9.46 6.80
CA ILE A 164 18.66 -10.87 6.49
C ILE A 164 18.17 -11.76 7.63
N HIS A 165 18.42 -11.39 8.88
CA HIS A 165 17.97 -12.14 10.05
C HIS A 165 16.45 -12.28 10.13
N ARG A 166 15.70 -11.23 9.77
CA ARG A 166 14.23 -11.32 9.69
C ARG A 166 13.78 -12.30 8.60
N LEU A 167 14.43 -12.26 7.43
CA LEU A 167 14.11 -13.17 6.35
C LEU A 167 14.43 -14.62 6.70
N THR A 168 15.58 -14.89 7.34
CA THR A 168 15.93 -16.26 7.78
C THR A 168 14.94 -16.79 8.82
N GLN A 169 14.52 -15.95 9.77
CA GLN A 169 13.47 -16.33 10.74
C GLN A 169 12.13 -16.65 10.08
N GLU A 170 11.72 -15.89 9.07
CA GLU A 170 10.50 -16.17 8.31
C GLU A 170 10.59 -17.50 7.55
N VAL A 171 11.73 -17.79 6.93
CA VAL A 171 11.99 -19.05 6.23
C VAL A 171 11.97 -20.22 7.21
N GLN A 172 12.65 -20.11 8.35
CA GLN A 172 12.63 -21.14 9.40
C GLN A 172 11.22 -21.39 9.93
N ARG A 173 10.41 -20.33 10.13
CA ARG A 173 9.02 -20.49 10.54
C ARG A 173 8.20 -21.25 9.51
N ARG A 174 8.36 -20.94 8.21
CA ARG A 174 7.67 -21.66 7.13
C ARG A 174 8.12 -23.12 7.04
N ALA A 175 9.42 -23.38 7.23
CA ALA A 175 9.95 -24.74 7.23
C ALA A 175 9.35 -25.58 8.38
N ARG A 176 9.23 -25.00 9.58
CA ARG A 176 8.52 -25.63 10.72
C ARG A 176 7.07 -25.96 10.38
N GLN A 177 6.33 -24.98 9.84
CA GLN A 177 4.94 -25.17 9.43
C GLN A 177 4.79 -26.27 8.37
N LEU A 178 5.76 -26.40 7.45
CA LEU A 178 5.76 -27.45 6.43
C LEU A 178 5.99 -28.82 7.06
N VAL A 179 6.93 -28.94 7.99
CA VAL A 179 7.15 -30.21 8.73
C VAL A 179 5.90 -30.59 9.51
N ASP A 180 5.28 -29.64 10.22
CA ASP A 180 4.04 -29.89 10.96
C ASP A 180 2.91 -30.33 10.00
N LEU A 181 2.79 -29.67 8.84
CA LEU A 181 1.83 -30.05 7.80
C LEU A 181 2.10 -31.46 7.29
N HIS A 182 3.36 -31.81 7.03
CA HIS A 182 3.75 -33.13 6.54
C HIS A 182 3.43 -34.22 7.57
N GLN A 183 3.69 -33.98 8.85
CA GLN A 183 3.34 -34.91 9.92
C GLN A 183 1.81 -35.08 10.05
N ASN A 184 1.06 -34.00 9.85
CA ASN A 184 -0.41 -34.04 9.84
C ASN A 184 -1.00 -34.59 8.54
N ALA A 185 -0.24 -34.62 7.44
CA ALA A 185 -0.72 -35.06 6.14
C ALA A 185 -1.19 -36.52 6.14
N GLU A 186 -0.63 -37.37 7.00
CA GLU A 186 -1.10 -38.75 7.20
C GLU A 186 -2.54 -38.83 7.72
N THR A 187 -3.04 -37.76 8.36
CA THR A 187 -4.44 -37.68 8.82
C THR A 187 -5.38 -37.08 7.78
N PHE A 188 -4.84 -36.52 6.70
CA PHE A 188 -5.67 -35.92 5.67
C PHE A 188 -6.26 -37.02 4.79
N ILE A 189 -7.55 -36.89 4.52
CA ILE A 189 -8.28 -37.78 3.64
C ILE A 189 -8.06 -37.28 2.21
N VAL A 190 -7.33 -38.06 1.41
CA VAL A 190 -7.00 -37.70 0.02
C VAL A 190 -7.78 -38.54 -0.98
N SER A 191 -8.12 -39.79 -0.62
CA SER A 191 -8.88 -40.72 -1.47
C SER A 191 -10.31 -40.97 -0.96
N ILE A 192 -11.20 -41.39 -1.87
CA ILE A 192 -12.59 -41.75 -1.52
C ILE A 192 -12.62 -42.98 -0.60
N ASP A 193 -11.67 -43.90 -0.76
CA ASP A 193 -11.56 -45.09 0.08
C ASP A 193 -11.16 -44.74 1.53
N GLU A 194 -10.24 -43.79 1.71
CA GLU A 194 -9.89 -43.24 3.02
C GLU A 194 -11.07 -42.51 3.66
N LEU A 195 -11.89 -41.82 2.86
CA LEU A 195 -13.08 -41.12 3.34
C LEU A 195 -14.08 -42.10 3.95
N ASN A 196 -14.41 -43.17 3.22
CA ASN A 196 -15.37 -44.16 3.69
C ASN A 196 -14.87 -44.87 4.95
N LYS A 197 -13.59 -45.24 5.00
CA LYS A 197 -12.97 -45.82 6.20
C LYS A 197 -13.05 -44.87 7.40
N ARG A 198 -12.76 -43.58 7.21
CA ARG A 198 -12.80 -42.61 8.31
C ARG A 198 -14.23 -42.31 8.78
N ILE A 199 -15.21 -42.34 7.89
CA ILE A 199 -16.64 -42.27 8.24
C ILE A 199 -17.01 -43.50 9.07
N ASP A 200 -16.68 -44.71 8.61
CA ASP A 200 -16.98 -45.93 9.34
C ASP A 200 -16.30 -45.95 10.73
N GLU A 201 -15.06 -45.45 10.86
CA GLU A 201 -14.36 -45.32 12.14
C GLU A 201 -14.92 -44.27 13.10
N GLU A 202 -15.53 -43.19 12.58
CA GLU A 202 -16.04 -42.09 13.40
C GLU A 202 -17.52 -42.31 13.79
N PHE A 203 -18.26 -43.05 12.96
CA PHE A 203 -19.65 -43.42 13.18
C PHE A 203 -19.84 -44.87 13.67
N ALA A 204 -18.77 -45.66 13.81
CA ALA A 204 -18.80 -46.90 14.58
C ALA A 204 -19.00 -46.54 16.06
N ASP A 205 -20.21 -46.82 16.56
CA ASP A 205 -20.64 -46.58 17.93
C ASP A 205 -19.66 -47.16 18.97
N ASP A 206 -19.56 -46.44 20.11
CA ASP A 206 -18.70 -46.68 21.29
C ASP A 206 -17.33 -45.99 21.32
N LYS A 207 -17.21 -44.79 20.74
CA LYS A 207 -16.27 -43.80 21.28
C LYS A 207 -16.98 -42.99 22.37
N GLU A 208 -17.00 -43.51 23.60
CA GLU A 208 -17.05 -42.63 24.76
C GLU A 208 -15.92 -41.62 24.57
N PHE A 209 -16.24 -40.36 24.30
CA PHE A 209 -15.24 -39.30 24.35
C PHE A 209 -14.63 -39.40 25.75
N PRO A 210 -13.34 -39.78 25.91
CA PRO A 210 -12.72 -39.52 27.19
C PRO A 210 -12.84 -38.01 27.32
N LEU A 211 -13.62 -37.56 28.31
CA LEU A 211 -13.40 -36.29 28.95
C LEU A 211 -11.95 -36.36 29.44
N VAL A 212 -11.02 -36.06 28.54
CA VAL A 212 -9.65 -35.79 28.91
C VAL A 212 -9.80 -34.53 29.72
N ASP A 213 -9.91 -34.70 31.05
CA ASP A 213 -9.53 -33.70 32.01
C ASP A 213 -8.08 -33.39 31.68
N TYR A 214 -7.86 -32.51 30.71
CA TYR A 214 -6.70 -31.64 30.66
C TYR A 214 -6.84 -30.78 31.90
N SER A 215 -6.56 -31.37 33.07
CA SER A 215 -6.66 -30.66 34.30
C SER A 215 -5.55 -29.63 34.19
N TYR A 216 -5.95 -28.40 33.87
CA TYR A 216 -5.11 -27.22 33.91
C TYR A 216 -4.30 -27.20 35.22
N ARG A 217 -4.85 -27.84 36.25
CA ARG A 217 -4.21 -28.19 37.53
C ARG A 217 -2.88 -28.94 37.41
N THR A 218 -2.77 -30.08 36.72
CA THR A 218 -1.51 -30.86 36.67
C THR A 218 -0.41 -30.10 35.92
N LEU A 219 -0.75 -29.48 34.79
CA LEU A 219 0.18 -28.62 34.05
C LEU A 219 0.57 -27.37 34.86
N SER A 220 -0.39 -26.73 35.53
CA SER A 220 -0.09 -25.58 36.38
C SER A 220 0.78 -25.95 37.58
N ALA A 221 0.61 -27.14 38.16
CA ALA A 221 1.44 -27.62 39.26
C ALA A 221 2.89 -27.82 38.80
N LEU A 222 3.10 -28.45 37.64
CA LEU A 222 4.43 -28.69 37.08
C LEU A 222 5.14 -27.38 36.66
N VAL A 223 4.39 -26.42 36.12
CA VAL A 223 4.91 -25.08 35.82
C VAL A 223 5.24 -24.30 37.09
N ASN A 224 4.41 -24.43 38.13
CA ASN A 224 4.66 -23.79 39.42
C ASN A 224 5.86 -24.41 40.16
N GLU A 225 6.14 -25.70 39.99
CA GLU A 225 7.33 -26.35 40.55
C GLU A 225 8.63 -25.89 39.86
N ARG A 226 8.59 -25.62 38.55
CA ARG A 226 9.75 -25.09 37.81
C ARG A 226 9.94 -23.58 37.97
N MET A 227 8.91 -22.87 38.38
CA MET A 227 8.97 -21.45 38.68
C MET A 227 9.62 -21.20 40.05
N ARG A 228 10.76 -20.50 40.07
CA ARG A 228 11.31 -19.96 41.32
C ARG A 228 10.42 -18.80 41.82
N PRO A 229 10.14 -18.68 43.13
CA PRO A 229 9.34 -17.58 43.64
C PRO A 229 10.06 -16.24 43.42
N GLY A 230 9.54 -15.39 42.52
CA GLY A 230 10.05 -14.04 42.28
C GLY A 230 10.02 -13.52 40.83
N TYR A 231 9.70 -14.34 39.83
CA TYR A 231 9.77 -13.95 38.42
C TYR A 231 8.39 -13.56 37.81
N GLY A 232 8.42 -12.62 36.87
CA GLY A 232 7.25 -11.96 36.27
C GLY A 232 6.47 -12.80 35.25
N LEU A 233 5.33 -12.25 34.80
CA LEU A 233 4.38 -12.93 33.89
C LEU A 233 5.00 -13.35 32.54
N ASP A 234 5.95 -12.58 32.00
CA ASP A 234 6.55 -12.86 30.68
C ASP A 234 7.42 -14.13 30.64
N GLU A 235 7.97 -14.55 31.77
CA GLU A 235 8.74 -15.80 31.87
C GLU A 235 7.84 -17.04 32.00
N ARG A 236 6.57 -16.86 32.36
CA ARG A 236 5.60 -17.97 32.48
C ARG A 236 5.26 -18.59 31.14
N ASP A 237 5.13 -17.77 30.11
CA ASP A 237 4.81 -18.26 28.77
C ASP A 237 5.96 -19.09 28.18
N GLY A 238 7.21 -18.70 28.47
CA GLY A 238 8.40 -19.45 28.10
C GLY A 238 8.45 -20.83 28.78
N VAL A 239 8.24 -20.89 30.09
CA VAL A 239 8.25 -22.14 30.88
C VAL A 239 7.09 -23.07 30.51
N TYR A 240 5.90 -22.51 30.23
CA TYR A 240 4.78 -23.30 29.73
C TYR A 240 5.12 -23.98 28.41
N SER A 241 5.74 -23.25 27.48
CA SER A 241 6.10 -23.81 26.18
C SER A 241 7.15 -24.93 26.27
N THR A 242 8.11 -24.83 27.20
CA THR A 242 9.14 -25.86 27.40
C THR A 242 8.58 -27.10 28.08
N VAL A 243 7.73 -26.95 29.10
CA VAL A 243 7.08 -28.07 29.79
C VAL A 243 6.13 -28.82 28.83
N VAL A 244 5.36 -28.10 28.03
CA VAL A 244 4.49 -28.71 27.01
C VAL A 244 5.31 -29.44 25.94
N ARG A 245 6.44 -28.85 25.51
CA ARG A 245 7.38 -29.46 24.55
C ARG A 245 8.04 -30.73 25.07
N GLU A 246 8.33 -30.81 26.37
CA GLU A 246 8.88 -32.00 27.00
C GLU A 246 7.84 -33.10 27.23
N LEU A 247 6.60 -32.75 27.58
CA LEU A 247 5.53 -33.72 27.85
C LEU A 247 4.89 -34.29 26.58
N VAL A 248 4.77 -33.47 25.52
CA VAL A 248 4.04 -33.83 24.29
C VAL A 248 5.00 -34.11 23.13
N GLY A 249 6.27 -33.75 23.28
CA GLY A 249 7.25 -33.69 22.20
C GLY A 249 7.22 -32.35 21.47
N THR A 250 8.15 -32.17 20.55
CA THR A 250 8.27 -30.96 19.73
C THR A 250 7.19 -30.83 18.65
N SER A 251 6.36 -31.86 18.47
CA SER A 251 5.22 -31.90 17.56
C SER A 251 4.08 -32.77 18.12
N PHE A 252 2.90 -32.68 17.52
CA PHE A 252 1.72 -33.44 17.90
C PHE A 252 1.97 -34.96 17.73
N ARG A 253 1.78 -35.75 18.80
CA ARG A 253 1.95 -37.23 18.89
C ARG A 253 3.39 -37.76 19.02
N GLY A 254 4.32 -37.00 19.61
CA GLY A 254 5.63 -37.54 20.01
C GLY A 254 6.61 -37.86 18.86
N ARG A 255 6.43 -37.23 17.70
CA ARG A 255 7.37 -37.31 16.57
C ARG A 255 8.46 -36.23 16.68
N PRO A 256 9.65 -36.45 16.10
CA PRO A 256 10.72 -35.46 16.15
C PRO A 256 10.34 -34.22 15.36
N GLY A 257 10.44 -33.05 16.00
CA GLY A 257 10.15 -31.76 15.40
C GLY A 257 11.31 -31.22 14.58
N TYR A 258 11.08 -30.10 13.90
CA TYR A 258 12.05 -29.50 12.96
C TYR A 258 13.47 -29.35 13.52
N ALA A 259 13.63 -28.95 14.79
CA ALA A 259 14.95 -28.76 15.40
C ALA A 259 15.74 -30.08 15.54
N GLU A 260 15.05 -31.18 15.85
CA GLU A 260 15.67 -32.51 15.98
C GLU A 260 16.00 -33.10 14.61
N ILE A 261 15.17 -32.81 13.60
CA ILE A 261 15.43 -33.17 12.20
C ILE A 261 16.61 -32.37 11.64
N GLU A 262 16.68 -31.07 11.94
CA GLU A 262 17.80 -30.21 11.54
C GLU A 262 19.11 -30.69 12.19
N GLU A 263 19.10 -30.99 13.49
CA GLU A 263 20.24 -31.58 14.18
C GLU A 263 20.65 -32.91 13.54
N ALA A 264 19.72 -33.83 13.31
CA ALA A 264 20.00 -35.11 12.64
C ALA A 264 20.58 -34.93 11.23
N LEU A 265 20.05 -33.99 10.43
CA LEU A 265 20.55 -33.68 9.09
C LEU A 265 21.95 -33.05 9.14
N THR A 266 22.20 -32.12 10.07
CA THR A 266 23.53 -31.53 10.23
C THR A 266 24.57 -32.55 10.69
N THR A 267 24.18 -33.48 11.57
CA THR A 267 25.05 -34.57 12.07
C THR A 267 25.34 -35.60 10.98
N GLN A 268 24.39 -35.83 10.05
CA GLN A 268 24.58 -36.74 8.91
C GLN A 268 25.36 -36.13 7.74
N VAL A 269 25.59 -34.82 7.72
CA VAL A 269 26.36 -34.13 6.67
C VAL A 269 27.88 -34.13 6.95
N GLU A 270 28.32 -34.62 8.12
CA GLU A 270 29.74 -34.86 8.43
C GLU A 270 30.30 -36.25 8.05
N PRO A 271 30.09 -36.75 6.80
CA PRO A 271 31.10 -37.65 6.25
C PRO A 271 31.47 -37.29 4.81
N ASP A 272 32.76 -36.98 4.61
CA ASP A 272 33.61 -37.40 3.46
C ASP A 272 34.81 -36.46 3.20
N ALA A 273 34.93 -35.34 3.93
CA ALA A 273 36.07 -34.42 3.76
C ALA A 273 37.43 -35.02 4.23
N GLU A 274 37.44 -36.14 4.98
CA GLU A 274 38.67 -36.77 5.47
C GLU A 274 39.17 -37.95 4.61
N LYS A 275 38.44 -38.39 3.57
CA LYS A 275 38.87 -39.52 2.72
C LYS A 275 39.69 -39.16 1.47
N THR A 276 40.00 -37.88 1.23
CA THR A 276 40.78 -37.44 0.04
C THR A 276 42.25 -37.11 0.34
N LYS A 277 42.82 -37.63 1.43
CA LYS A 277 44.27 -37.48 1.77
C LYS A 277 45.06 -38.78 1.91
N ALA A 278 44.55 -39.90 1.41
CA ALA A 278 45.30 -41.14 1.35
C ALA A 278 45.01 -41.88 0.04
N GLU A 279 45.67 -41.43 -1.03
CA GLU A 279 46.18 -42.24 -2.16
C GLU A 279 47.17 -41.39 -2.99
#